data_AF-A3LZI2-F1
#
_entry.id   AF-A3LZI2-F1
#
_cell.length_a   1.000
_cell.length_b   1.000
_cell.length_c   1.000
_cell.angle_alpha   90.00
_cell.angle_beta   90.00
_cell.angle_gamma   90.00
#
_symmetry.space_group_name_H-M   'P 1'
#
loop_
_entity.id
_entity.type
_entity.pdbx_description
1 polymer ?
#
loop_
_entity_poly.entity_id
_entity_poly.type
_entity_poly.pdbx_seq_one_letter_code
_entity_poly.pdbx_strand_id
1 'polypeptide(L)'
;MVISTRVSIQWPPEEAEELSHTMAFTSPQGHYVDIRILKTHYPYVQHKNQPFFDEVFQWCLCGTEQPIEGTNKIRFINEIDSQAIAKSVRSGKYVAPGEDIGDFSAIEGSHDRKEVGSMVNPATGRVQDYIEIWRSLDPLRSTPTEEVREPAESEPESITGFSLEIKDNSRYLGKLIRLGFWIQGIVYDKQSENIHVIRSHFNSAVAEWQNQIEYGQIDQFPLTFAGEVGDKVSVSSSFSWSCVEREK
;
A
#
# COMPACT_ATOMS: atom_id res chain seq x y z
N MET A 1 6.70 -3.81 -11.99
CA MET A 1 5.51 -3.56 -11.16
C MET A 1 5.12 -4.84 -10.47
N VAL A 2 4.61 -4.77 -9.25
CA VAL A 2 4.20 -5.95 -8.49
C VAL A 2 3.04 -5.60 -7.56
N ILE A 3 2.09 -6.52 -7.46
CA ILE A 3 1.19 -6.59 -6.31
C ILE A 3 1.69 -7.76 -5.47
N SER A 4 1.97 -7.53 -4.19
CA SER A 4 2.33 -8.57 -3.24
C SER A 4 1.34 -8.65 -2.11
N THR A 5 1.00 -9.85 -1.67
CA THR A 5 0.33 -10.10 -0.38
C THR A 5 1.35 -10.65 0.61
N ARG A 6 1.23 -10.25 1.88
CA ARG A 6 2.08 -10.80 2.94
C ARG A 6 1.48 -12.11 3.44
N VAL A 7 2.26 -13.17 3.35
CA VAL A 7 1.90 -14.51 3.81
C VAL A 7 2.03 -14.61 5.33
N SER A 8 3.10 -14.04 5.87
CA SER A 8 3.33 -13.93 7.31
C SER A 8 4.33 -12.84 7.66
N ILE A 9 4.24 -12.37 8.90
CA ILE A 9 5.27 -11.62 9.59
C ILE A 9 5.66 -12.37 10.86
N GLN A 10 6.94 -12.36 11.18
CA GLN A 10 7.49 -12.87 12.42
C GLN A 10 8.35 -11.80 13.05
N TRP A 11 8.20 -11.63 14.37
CA TRP A 11 9.14 -10.91 15.21
C TRP A 11 9.83 -11.97 16.06
N PRO A 12 11.06 -12.42 15.78
CA PRO A 12 11.66 -13.51 16.55
C PRO A 12 11.93 -13.12 18.02
N PRO A 13 11.81 -14.09 18.97
CA PRO A 13 11.57 -15.52 18.77
C PRO A 13 10.10 -15.94 18.68
N GLU A 14 9.14 -15.01 18.64
CA GLU A 14 7.72 -15.32 18.54
C GLU A 14 7.39 -16.09 17.25
N GLU A 15 6.31 -16.87 17.25
CA GLU A 15 5.86 -17.62 16.07
C GLU A 15 5.40 -16.68 14.95
N ALA A 16 5.56 -17.12 13.70
CA ALA A 16 5.08 -16.36 12.55
C ALA A 16 3.55 -16.32 12.52
N GLU A 17 2.98 -15.15 12.22
CA GLU A 17 1.54 -14.97 12.11
C GLU A 17 1.17 -14.01 10.97
N GLU A 18 -0.11 -13.98 10.60
CA GLU A 18 -0.64 -12.97 9.69
C GLU A 18 -2.04 -12.56 10.13
N LEU A 19 -2.12 -11.47 10.90
CA LEU A 19 -3.38 -10.93 11.41
C LEU A 19 -4.04 -9.93 10.44
N SER A 20 -3.37 -9.58 9.35
CA SER A 20 -3.81 -8.56 8.40
C SER A 20 -4.02 -9.12 6.99
N HIS A 21 -4.92 -8.50 6.23
CA HIS A 21 -4.99 -8.67 4.79
C HIS A 21 -4.07 -7.61 4.13
N THR A 22 -2.76 -7.81 4.30
CA THR A 22 -1.72 -6.93 3.78
C THR A 22 -1.60 -7.06 2.27
N MET A 23 -1.65 -5.93 1.56
CA MET A 23 -1.22 -5.87 0.16
C MET A 23 -0.31 -4.66 -0.06
N ALA A 24 0.83 -4.91 -0.70
CA ALA A 24 1.78 -3.90 -1.13
C ALA A 24 1.75 -3.79 -2.67
N PHE A 25 1.53 -2.57 -3.17
CA PHE A 25 1.51 -2.27 -4.59
C PHE A 25 2.77 -1.45 -4.88
N THR A 26 3.60 -1.93 -5.80
CA THR A 26 4.82 -1.23 -6.22
C THR A 26 4.81 -1.04 -7.74
N SER A 27 4.92 0.21 -8.16
CA SER A 27 4.98 0.58 -9.57
C SER A 27 6.38 0.36 -10.18
N PRO A 28 6.54 0.36 -11.52
CA PRO A 28 7.85 0.21 -12.14
C PRO A 28 8.92 1.22 -11.72
N GLN A 29 8.54 2.47 -11.46
CA GLN A 29 9.44 3.53 -10.98
C GLN A 29 9.61 3.53 -9.45
N GLY A 30 9.13 2.49 -8.76
CA GLY A 30 9.37 2.29 -7.34
C GLY A 30 8.46 3.12 -6.44
N HIS A 31 7.33 3.65 -6.92
CA HIS A 31 6.31 4.19 -6.02
C HIS A 31 5.60 3.01 -5.34
N TYR A 32 5.38 3.08 -4.02
CA TYR A 32 4.67 2.00 -3.32
C TYR A 32 3.55 2.50 -2.39
N VAL A 33 2.53 1.66 -2.23
CA VAL A 33 1.47 1.78 -1.22
C VAL A 33 1.29 0.41 -0.55
N ASP A 34 1.50 0.33 0.77
CA ASP A 34 1.33 -0.86 1.60
C ASP A 34 0.20 -0.60 2.62
N ILE A 35 -0.88 -1.39 2.53
CA ILE A 35 -2.04 -1.28 3.40
C ILE A 35 -2.26 -2.60 4.13
N ARG A 36 -2.16 -2.55 5.46
CA ARG A 36 -2.27 -3.70 6.38
C ARG A 36 -3.55 -3.61 7.19
N ILE A 37 -4.70 -3.82 6.54
CA ILE A 37 -6.01 -3.89 7.22
C ILE A 37 -6.11 -5.18 8.05
N LEU A 38 -6.67 -5.13 9.26
CA LEU A 38 -6.87 -6.34 10.07
C LEU A 38 -7.86 -7.29 9.39
N LYS A 39 -7.58 -8.60 9.38
CA LYS A 39 -8.45 -9.62 8.76
C LYS A 39 -9.86 -9.62 9.35
N THR A 40 -10.00 -9.29 10.63
CA THR A 40 -11.30 -9.16 11.32
C THR A 40 -12.18 -8.04 10.76
N HIS A 41 -11.61 -7.11 10.00
CA HIS A 41 -12.30 -5.97 9.40
C HIS A 41 -12.36 -6.04 7.87
N TYR A 42 -11.73 -7.01 7.21
CA TYR A 42 -11.69 -7.08 5.75
C TYR A 42 -12.80 -7.99 5.16
N PRO A 43 -13.51 -7.58 4.09
CA PRO A 43 -13.50 -6.25 3.47
C PRO A 43 -14.17 -5.19 4.37
N TYR A 44 -13.76 -3.94 4.22
CA TYR A 44 -14.27 -2.81 5.01
C TYR A 44 -14.92 -1.77 4.10
N VAL A 45 -16.24 -1.84 3.93
CA VAL A 45 -17.01 -0.90 3.12
C VAL A 45 -18.14 -0.30 3.94
N GLN A 46 -18.14 1.03 4.09
CA GLN A 46 -19.17 1.84 4.76
C GLN A 46 -19.54 1.49 6.21
N HIS A 47 -19.23 2.39 7.14
CA HIS A 47 -19.74 2.33 8.51
C HIS A 47 -20.33 3.68 8.94
N LYS A 48 -21.60 3.67 9.40
CA LYS A 48 -22.24 4.86 10.02
C LYS A 48 -21.49 5.37 11.25
N ASN A 49 -20.80 4.46 11.93
CA ASN A 49 -19.90 4.73 13.05
C ASN A 49 -18.54 4.13 12.69
N GLN A 50 -17.71 4.91 11.98
CA GLN A 50 -16.35 4.49 11.63
C GLN A 50 -15.52 4.35 12.92
N PRO A 51 -14.92 3.17 13.20
CA PRO A 51 -14.00 2.98 14.31
C PRO A 51 -12.75 3.85 14.17
N PHE A 52 -11.92 3.89 15.22
CA PHE A 52 -10.63 4.54 15.13
C PHE A 52 -9.70 3.79 14.17
N PHE A 53 -8.74 4.52 13.61
CA PHE A 53 -7.88 4.00 12.54
C PHE A 53 -7.10 2.75 12.98
N ASP A 54 -6.59 2.76 14.21
CA ASP A 54 -5.81 1.67 14.82
C ASP A 54 -6.66 0.47 15.24
N GLU A 55 -7.99 0.59 15.26
CA GLU A 55 -8.91 -0.54 15.42
C GLU A 55 -9.12 -1.30 14.09
N VAL A 56 -8.91 -0.64 12.95
CA VAL A 56 -9.16 -1.19 11.62
C VAL A 56 -7.87 -1.64 10.92
N PHE A 57 -6.80 -0.86 11.07
CA PHE A 57 -5.52 -1.08 10.38
C PHE A 57 -4.39 -1.36 11.36
N GLN A 58 -3.58 -2.37 11.04
CA GLN A 58 -2.29 -2.59 11.72
C GLN A 58 -1.29 -1.49 11.35
N TRP A 59 -1.21 -1.17 10.05
CA TRP A 59 -0.29 -0.16 9.51
C TRP A 59 -0.69 0.21 8.08
N CYS A 60 -0.56 1.49 7.71
CA CYS A 60 -0.60 1.92 6.33
C CYS A 60 0.60 2.82 6.02
N LEU A 61 1.25 2.54 4.89
CA LEU A 61 2.50 3.17 4.44
C LEU A 61 2.39 3.52 2.96
N CYS A 62 3.04 4.60 2.54
CA CYS A 62 3.37 4.80 1.14
C CYS A 62 4.64 5.61 0.98
N GLY A 63 5.32 5.46 -0.15
CA GLY A 63 6.57 6.15 -0.39
C GLY A 63 7.21 5.79 -1.72
N THR A 64 8.54 5.77 -1.72
CA THR A 64 9.34 5.27 -2.83
C THR A 64 10.37 4.24 -2.36
N GLU A 65 10.55 3.18 -3.12
CA GLU A 65 11.61 2.21 -2.92
C GLU A 65 12.87 2.56 -3.72
N GLN A 66 14.03 2.27 -3.15
CA GLN A 66 15.34 2.49 -3.75
C GLN A 66 16.17 1.22 -3.61
N PRO A 67 16.33 0.43 -4.69
CA PRO A 67 17.24 -0.70 -4.70
C PRO A 67 18.66 -0.25 -4.34
N ILE A 68 19.32 -0.98 -3.45
CA ILE A 68 20.73 -0.74 -3.10
C ILE A 68 21.59 -1.55 -4.06
N GLU A 69 22.24 -0.86 -4.99
CA GLU A 69 23.06 -1.46 -6.05
C GLU A 69 24.06 -2.50 -5.51
N GLY A 70 24.14 -3.65 -6.19
CA GLY A 70 25.04 -4.74 -5.81
C GLY A 70 24.58 -5.57 -4.61
N THR A 71 23.35 -5.38 -4.12
CA THR A 71 22.76 -6.13 -3.01
C THR A 71 21.35 -6.59 -3.34
N ASN A 72 20.76 -7.43 -2.48
CA ASN A 72 19.33 -7.76 -2.52
C ASN A 72 18.50 -6.85 -1.59
N LYS A 73 19.05 -5.70 -1.20
CA LYS A 73 18.42 -4.80 -0.25
C LYS A 73 17.65 -3.70 -0.97
N ILE A 74 16.51 -3.34 -0.40
CA ILE A 74 15.68 -2.23 -0.85
C ILE A 74 15.54 -1.27 0.33
N ARG A 75 15.81 0.02 0.09
CA ARG A 75 15.52 1.10 1.04
C ARG A 75 14.15 1.66 0.74
N PHE A 76 13.28 1.71 1.75
CA PHE A 76 11.96 2.32 1.65
C PHE A 76 11.97 3.70 2.31
N ILE A 77 11.64 4.72 1.51
CA ILE A 77 11.51 6.10 1.99
C ILE A 77 10.03 6.41 2.13
N ASN A 78 9.54 6.40 3.38
CA ASN A 78 8.13 6.64 3.65
C ASN A 78 7.78 8.12 3.50
N GLU A 79 6.72 8.41 2.75
CA GLU A 79 6.11 9.74 2.64
C GLU A 79 4.90 9.86 3.59
N ILE A 80 4.14 8.78 3.73
CA ILE A 80 3.05 8.66 4.72
C ILE A 80 3.32 7.40 5.53
N ASP A 81 3.30 7.55 6.85
CA ASP A 81 3.41 6.45 7.81
C ASP A 81 2.37 6.65 8.92
N SER A 82 1.37 5.76 8.95
CA SER A 82 0.26 5.87 9.92
C SER A 82 0.72 5.77 11.37
N GLN A 83 1.82 5.05 11.66
CA GLN A 83 2.38 4.94 13.00
C GLN A 83 3.10 6.24 13.41
N ALA A 84 3.84 6.86 12.50
CA ALA A 84 4.47 8.17 12.73
C ALA A 84 3.40 9.26 12.95
N ILE A 85 2.32 9.25 12.16
CA ILE A 85 1.17 10.16 12.33
C ILE A 85 0.52 9.94 13.70
N ALA A 86 0.17 8.69 14.05
CA ALA A 86 -0.45 8.39 15.35
C ALA A 86 0.43 8.76 16.55
N LYS A 87 1.76 8.65 16.43
CA LYS A 87 2.72 9.15 17.43
C LYS A 87 2.73 10.67 17.49
N SER A 88 2.63 11.34 16.34
CA SER A 88 2.60 12.81 16.28
C SER A 88 1.38 13.36 17.01
N VAL A 89 0.19 12.83 16.70
CA VAL A 89 -1.09 13.22 17.33
C VAL A 89 -1.02 13.00 18.84
N ARG A 90 -0.63 11.80 19.28
CA ARG A 90 -0.59 11.45 20.72
C ARG A 90 0.41 12.29 21.52
N SER A 91 1.55 12.64 20.91
CA SER A 91 2.60 13.39 21.61
C SER A 91 2.48 14.91 21.47
N GLY A 92 1.64 15.39 20.53
CA GLY A 92 1.57 16.79 20.15
C GLY A 92 2.85 17.33 19.49
N LYS A 93 3.76 16.44 19.06
CA LYS A 93 5.04 16.78 18.43
C LYS A 93 5.15 16.07 17.09
N TYR A 94 5.61 16.77 16.06
CA TYR A 94 5.86 16.16 14.77
C TYR A 94 6.87 15.02 14.86
N VAL A 95 6.47 13.83 14.41
CA VAL A 95 7.29 12.65 14.21
C VAL A 95 7.32 12.41 12.71
N ALA A 96 8.51 12.53 12.12
CA ALA A 96 8.68 12.29 10.69
C ALA A 96 8.39 10.81 10.35
N PRO A 97 7.84 10.53 9.16
CA PRO A 97 7.84 9.17 8.61
C PRO A 97 9.26 8.58 8.64
N GLY A 98 9.36 7.30 8.99
CA GLY A 98 10.63 6.60 9.06
C GLY A 98 11.16 6.17 7.70
N GLU A 99 12.34 5.56 7.71
CA GLU A 99 12.86 4.78 6.60
C GLU A 99 13.32 3.43 7.13
N ASP A 100 13.25 2.41 6.31
CA ASP A 100 13.72 1.07 6.61
C ASP A 100 14.38 0.41 5.41
N ILE A 101 15.11 -0.68 5.68
CA ILE A 101 15.85 -1.44 4.68
C ILE A 101 15.46 -2.91 4.84
N GLY A 102 14.80 -3.45 3.82
CA GLY A 102 14.50 -4.87 3.69
C GLY A 102 15.58 -5.59 2.88
N ASP A 103 16.00 -6.78 3.33
CA ASP A 103 16.92 -7.68 2.63
C ASP A 103 16.16 -8.89 2.08
N PHE A 104 16.08 -8.98 0.75
CA PHE A 104 15.24 -9.96 0.07
C PHE A 104 16.02 -11.21 -0.33
N SER A 105 15.40 -12.36 -0.17
CA SER A 105 15.96 -13.65 -0.57
C SER A 105 14.86 -14.61 -1.04
N ALA A 106 15.22 -15.51 -1.96
CA ALA A 106 14.36 -16.61 -2.35
C ALA A 106 14.24 -17.64 -1.20
N ILE A 107 13.12 -18.34 -1.15
CA ILE A 107 12.91 -19.46 -0.22
C ILE A 107 13.02 -20.75 -1.02
N GLU A 108 13.92 -21.64 -0.61
CA GLU A 108 14.14 -22.92 -1.30
C GLU A 108 12.83 -23.73 -1.39
N GLY A 109 12.49 -24.17 -2.60
CA GLY A 109 11.26 -24.94 -2.86
C GLY A 109 9.96 -24.12 -2.83
N SER A 110 10.04 -22.78 -2.79
CA SER A 110 8.87 -21.90 -2.81
C SER A 110 9.02 -20.80 -3.87
N HIS A 111 7.88 -20.28 -4.32
CA HIS A 111 7.79 -19.06 -5.13
C HIS A 111 7.59 -17.80 -4.28
N ASP A 112 7.53 -17.93 -2.96
CA ASP A 112 7.48 -16.81 -2.03
C ASP A 112 8.89 -16.24 -1.79
N ARG A 113 8.94 -14.96 -1.46
CA ARG A 113 10.18 -14.24 -1.13
C ARG A 113 10.21 -13.96 0.36
N LYS A 114 11.39 -14.07 0.96
CA LYS A 114 11.64 -13.68 2.34
C LYS A 114 12.28 -12.30 2.36
N GLU A 115 11.71 -11.42 3.15
CA GLU A 115 12.30 -10.14 3.52
C GLU A 115 12.71 -10.18 4.99
N VAL A 116 13.90 -9.68 5.31
CA VAL A 116 14.34 -9.47 6.68
C VAL A 116 14.86 -8.05 6.87
N GLY A 117 14.65 -7.51 8.07
CA GLY A 117 15.14 -6.17 8.42
C GLY A 117 14.93 -5.91 9.90
N SER A 118 15.05 -4.64 10.29
CA SER A 118 14.77 -4.20 11.66
C SER A 118 13.95 -2.93 11.62
N MET A 119 12.79 -2.93 12.29
CA MET A 119 11.91 -1.76 12.37
C MET A 119 11.17 -1.73 13.71
N VAL A 120 10.39 -0.68 13.97
CA VAL A 120 9.59 -0.61 15.20
C VAL A 120 8.43 -1.61 15.12
N ASN A 121 8.40 -2.59 16.01
CA ASN A 121 7.26 -3.47 16.17
C ASN A 121 6.05 -2.67 16.69
N PRO A 122 4.93 -2.60 15.95
CA PRO A 122 3.76 -1.84 16.37
C PRO A 122 3.17 -2.28 17.73
N ALA A 123 3.28 -3.56 18.08
CA ALA A 123 2.74 -4.11 19.32
C ALA A 123 3.57 -3.72 20.56
N THR A 124 4.89 -3.63 20.42
CA THR A 124 5.80 -3.37 21.55
C THR A 124 6.33 -1.92 21.58
N GLY A 125 6.26 -1.22 20.45
CA GLY A 125 6.85 0.10 20.25
C GLY A 125 8.39 0.11 20.23
N ARG A 126 9.04 -1.06 20.18
CA ARG A 126 10.50 -1.20 20.19
C ARG A 126 11.02 -1.60 18.82
N VAL A 127 12.25 -1.18 18.50
CA VAL A 127 12.95 -1.69 17.32
C VAL A 127 13.27 -3.17 17.53
N GLN A 128 12.85 -4.01 16.59
CA GLN A 128 13.05 -5.45 16.60
C GLN A 128 13.36 -5.93 15.18
N ASP A 129 14.02 -7.07 15.08
CA ASP A 129 14.20 -7.76 13.80
C ASP A 129 12.87 -8.36 13.37
N TYR A 130 12.61 -8.35 12.06
CA TYR A 130 11.44 -8.97 11.46
C TYR A 130 11.82 -9.93 10.35
N ILE A 131 10.92 -10.87 10.10
CA ILE A 131 10.93 -11.75 8.93
C ILE A 131 9.55 -11.67 8.30
N GLU A 132 9.45 -11.16 7.07
CA GLU A 132 8.22 -11.13 6.29
C GLU A 132 8.32 -12.10 5.12
N ILE A 133 7.25 -12.86 4.87
CA ILE A 133 7.13 -13.76 3.72
C ILE A 133 6.13 -13.13 2.76
N TRP A 134 6.56 -12.90 1.52
CA TRP A 134 5.79 -12.19 0.51
C TRP A 134 5.48 -13.07 -0.69
N ARG A 135 4.24 -12.95 -1.18
CA ARG A 135 3.75 -13.61 -2.37
C ARG A 135 3.39 -12.59 -3.43
N SER A 136 4.03 -12.65 -4.58
CA SER A 136 3.61 -11.88 -5.76
C SER A 136 2.31 -12.44 -6.34
N LEU A 137 1.42 -11.53 -6.74
CA LEU A 137 0.10 -11.80 -7.29
C LEU A 137 0.01 -11.27 -8.72
N ASP A 138 -0.74 -11.98 -9.56
CA ASP A 138 -1.12 -11.54 -10.90
C ASP A 138 -2.20 -10.44 -10.78
N PRO A 139 -1.92 -9.19 -11.21
CA PRO A 139 -2.85 -8.07 -11.07
C PRO A 139 -4.04 -8.09 -12.06
N LEU A 140 -4.04 -9.00 -13.03
CA LEU A 140 -5.12 -9.19 -14.01
C LEU A 140 -6.02 -10.37 -13.65
N ARG A 141 -5.51 -11.32 -12.85
CA ARG A 141 -6.21 -12.58 -12.54
C ARG A 141 -6.55 -12.76 -11.07
N SER A 142 -5.77 -12.18 -10.15
CA SER A 142 -6.11 -12.21 -8.72
C SER A 142 -7.38 -11.41 -8.47
N THR A 143 -8.28 -11.97 -7.69
CA THR A 143 -9.54 -11.33 -7.28
C THR A 143 -9.62 -11.23 -5.75
N PRO A 144 -10.57 -10.48 -5.18
CA PRO A 144 -10.72 -10.40 -3.72
C PRO A 144 -10.96 -11.73 -3.02
N THR A 145 -11.42 -12.76 -3.74
CA THR A 145 -11.74 -14.09 -3.21
C THR A 145 -10.81 -15.20 -3.69
N GLU A 146 -9.91 -14.91 -4.64
CA GLU A 146 -9.02 -15.90 -5.24
C GLU A 146 -7.65 -15.28 -5.53
N GLU A 147 -6.62 -15.75 -4.82
CA GLU A 147 -5.24 -15.37 -5.08
C GLU A 147 -4.68 -16.15 -6.27
N VAL A 148 -4.23 -15.44 -7.31
CA VAL A 148 -3.52 -16.02 -8.45
C VAL A 148 -2.09 -15.51 -8.43
N ARG A 149 -1.12 -16.42 -8.32
CA ARG A 149 0.31 -16.04 -8.36
C ARG A 149 0.66 -15.45 -9.71
N GLU A 150 1.66 -14.58 -9.73
CA GLU A 150 2.25 -14.10 -10.99
C GLU A 150 2.71 -15.30 -11.86
N PRO A 151 2.51 -15.25 -13.18
CA PRO A 151 2.89 -16.35 -14.06
C PRO A 151 4.41 -16.55 -14.08
N ALA A 152 4.86 -17.80 -14.12
CA ALA A 152 6.26 -18.14 -14.33
C ALA A 152 6.64 -17.88 -15.80
N GLU A 153 7.33 -16.75 -16.06
CA GLU A 153 8.06 -16.41 -17.30
C GLU A 153 7.40 -16.69 -18.68
N SER A 154 6.07 -16.79 -18.81
CA SER A 154 5.44 -16.99 -20.12
C SER A 154 4.30 -16.00 -20.40
N GLU A 155 4.64 -15.04 -21.25
CA GLU A 155 3.87 -13.94 -21.86
C GLU A 155 3.42 -12.82 -20.90
N PRO A 156 4.14 -11.68 -20.86
CA PRO A 156 3.67 -10.51 -20.14
C PRO A 156 2.46 -9.96 -20.91
N GLU A 157 1.24 -10.31 -20.48
CA GLU A 157 0.11 -9.46 -20.77
C GLU A 157 0.48 -8.05 -20.29
N SER A 158 0.32 -7.03 -21.15
CA SER A 158 0.60 -5.65 -20.76
C SER A 158 -0.28 -5.28 -19.56
N ILE A 159 0.35 -5.15 -18.40
CA ILE A 159 -0.33 -4.67 -17.20
C ILE A 159 -0.41 -3.16 -17.32
N THR A 160 -1.59 -2.66 -17.66
CA THR A 160 -1.84 -1.23 -17.64
C THR A 160 -1.87 -0.72 -16.20
N GLY A 161 -1.33 0.48 -15.97
CA GLY A 161 -1.25 1.03 -14.63
C GLY A 161 -0.95 2.52 -14.60
N PHE A 162 -1.10 3.13 -13.43
CA PHE A 162 -0.71 4.51 -13.19
C PHE A 162 -0.38 4.71 -11.71
N SER A 163 0.47 5.70 -11.44
CA SER A 163 0.72 6.22 -10.10
C SER A 163 0.35 7.69 -10.07
N LEU A 164 -0.50 8.07 -9.12
CA LEU A 164 -0.89 9.46 -8.88
C LEU A 164 -0.44 9.91 -7.50
N GLU A 165 -0.09 11.19 -7.38
CA GLU A 165 0.36 11.79 -6.13
C GLU A 165 -0.27 13.14 -5.84
N ILE A 166 -0.36 13.47 -4.55
CA ILE A 166 -0.67 14.82 -4.04
C ILE A 166 0.59 15.35 -3.36
N LYS A 167 1.38 16.15 -4.06
CA LYS A 167 2.63 16.74 -3.54
C LYS A 167 2.61 18.27 -3.43
N ASP A 168 1.93 18.97 -4.33
CA ASP A 168 1.86 20.45 -4.33
C ASP A 168 0.81 21.03 -3.36
N ASN A 169 0.45 20.29 -2.31
CA ASN A 169 -0.62 20.67 -1.38
C ASN A 169 -0.08 20.79 0.05
N SER A 170 -0.21 21.98 0.65
CA SER A 170 0.23 22.21 2.03
C SER A 170 -0.59 21.43 3.05
N ARG A 171 -1.82 21.03 2.71
CA ARG A 171 -2.74 20.31 3.60
C ARG A 171 -2.70 18.80 3.39
N TYR A 172 -2.63 18.32 2.16
CA TYR A 172 -2.75 16.90 1.85
C TYR A 172 -1.45 16.29 1.37
N LEU A 173 -1.19 15.03 1.74
CA LEU A 173 -0.32 14.12 1.02
C LEU A 173 -1.16 12.96 0.52
N GLY A 174 -0.78 12.37 -0.60
CA GLY A 174 -1.49 11.19 -1.08
C GLY A 174 -0.72 10.46 -2.15
N LYS A 175 -0.93 9.15 -2.20
CA LYS A 175 -0.40 8.26 -3.23
C LYS A 175 -1.45 7.23 -3.59
N LEU A 176 -1.65 7.01 -4.88
CA LEU A 176 -2.64 6.09 -5.44
C LEU A 176 -1.99 5.34 -6.60
N ILE A 177 -2.03 4.02 -6.54
CA ILE A 177 -1.43 3.16 -7.56
C ILE A 177 -2.50 2.23 -8.10
N ARG A 178 -2.64 2.21 -9.42
CA ARG A 178 -3.42 1.21 -10.16
C ARG A 178 -2.47 0.28 -10.90
N LEU A 179 -2.65 -1.02 -10.72
CA LEU A 179 -1.98 -2.07 -11.49
C LEU A 179 -3.06 -3.06 -11.95
N GLY A 180 -3.28 -3.19 -13.26
CA GLY A 180 -4.30 -4.08 -13.81
C GLY A 180 -5.71 -3.75 -13.33
N PHE A 181 -6.34 -4.75 -12.70
CA PHE A 181 -7.68 -4.65 -12.11
C PHE A 181 -7.68 -4.25 -10.64
N TRP A 182 -6.54 -3.86 -10.09
CA TRP A 182 -6.44 -3.41 -8.71
C TRP A 182 -6.03 -1.96 -8.63
N ILE A 183 -6.57 -1.26 -7.63
CA ILE A 183 -6.15 0.09 -7.26
C ILE A 183 -6.12 0.23 -5.74
N GLN A 184 -5.07 0.85 -5.22
CA GLN A 184 -4.87 1.07 -3.78
C GLN A 184 -4.26 2.44 -3.54
N GLY A 185 -4.76 3.16 -2.53
CA GLY A 185 -4.24 4.47 -2.21
C GLY A 185 -4.49 4.90 -0.78
N ILE A 186 -3.71 5.90 -0.39
CA ILE A 186 -3.72 6.54 0.92
C ILE A 186 -3.65 8.06 0.75
N VAL A 187 -4.41 8.78 1.57
CA VAL A 187 -4.35 10.23 1.72
C VAL A 187 -4.20 10.57 3.19
N TYR A 188 -3.32 11.52 3.49
CA TYR A 188 -3.19 12.11 4.82
C TYR A 188 -3.61 13.59 4.77
N ASP A 189 -4.61 13.96 5.56
CA ASP A 189 -4.99 15.34 5.82
C ASP A 189 -4.22 15.87 7.04
N LYS A 190 -3.17 16.67 6.80
CA LYS A 190 -2.31 17.24 7.84
C LYS A 190 -3.07 18.16 8.80
N GLN A 191 -4.19 18.73 8.36
CA GLN A 191 -4.96 19.68 9.18
C GLN A 191 -5.89 18.96 10.16
N SER A 192 -6.60 17.93 9.68
CA SER A 192 -7.50 17.14 10.53
C SER A 192 -6.83 15.92 11.16
N GLU A 193 -5.57 15.68 10.81
CA GLU A 193 -4.75 14.54 11.22
C GLU A 193 -5.35 13.17 10.83
N ASN A 194 -6.30 13.17 9.89
CA ASN A 194 -6.99 11.97 9.44
C ASN A 194 -6.27 11.31 8.27
N ILE A 195 -6.37 9.99 8.22
CA ILE A 195 -5.94 9.16 7.10
C ILE A 195 -7.18 8.64 6.37
N HIS A 196 -7.13 8.65 5.04
CA HIS A 196 -8.14 8.05 4.17
C HIS A 196 -7.48 6.95 3.36
N VAL A 197 -8.16 5.83 3.18
CA VAL A 197 -7.62 4.63 2.51
C VAL A 197 -8.65 4.06 1.57
N ILE A 198 -8.20 3.70 0.37
CA ILE A 198 -9.01 2.95 -0.60
C ILE A 198 -8.25 1.72 -1.08
N ARG A 199 -8.99 0.63 -1.27
CA ARG A 199 -8.59 -0.51 -2.09
C ARG A 199 -9.80 -0.91 -2.91
N SER A 200 -9.65 -1.03 -4.22
CA SER A 200 -10.74 -1.41 -5.12
C SER A 200 -10.25 -2.42 -6.15
N HIS A 201 -11.15 -3.29 -6.57
CA HIS A 201 -10.93 -4.29 -7.60
C HIS A 201 -11.94 -4.09 -8.74
N PHE A 202 -11.48 -4.09 -9.98
CA PHE A 202 -12.34 -3.96 -11.15
C PHE A 202 -12.97 -5.32 -11.49
N ASN A 203 -14.29 -5.42 -11.32
CA ASN A 203 -15.04 -6.60 -11.68
C ASN A 203 -15.37 -6.57 -13.19
N SER A 204 -14.60 -7.32 -13.98
CA SER A 204 -14.75 -7.38 -15.43
C SER A 204 -16.10 -7.96 -15.89
N ALA A 205 -16.77 -8.78 -15.08
CA ALA A 205 -18.07 -9.35 -15.43
C ALA A 205 -19.20 -8.30 -15.44
N VAL A 206 -19.09 -7.26 -14.62
CA VAL A 206 -20.07 -6.16 -14.55
C VAL A 206 -19.49 -4.80 -14.97
N ALA A 207 -18.21 -4.75 -15.33
CA ALA A 207 -17.46 -3.56 -15.74
C ALA A 207 -17.46 -2.42 -14.69
N GLU A 208 -17.41 -2.76 -13.40
CA GLU A 208 -17.47 -1.79 -12.30
C GLU A 208 -16.32 -2.00 -11.30
N TRP A 209 -15.85 -0.90 -10.72
CA TRP A 209 -14.95 -0.93 -9.57
C TRP A 209 -15.71 -1.28 -8.30
N GLN A 210 -15.24 -2.30 -7.58
CA GLN A 210 -15.81 -2.77 -6.32
C GLN A 210 -14.82 -2.52 -5.19
N ASN A 211 -15.16 -1.59 -4.32
CA ASN A 211 -14.33 -1.25 -3.18
C ASN A 211 -14.25 -2.44 -2.20
N GLN A 212 -13.03 -2.71 -1.76
CA GLN A 212 -12.69 -3.70 -0.74
C GLN A 212 -12.32 -3.02 0.57
N ILE A 213 -11.83 -1.78 0.49
CA ILE A 213 -11.55 -0.90 1.62
C ILE A 213 -12.07 0.50 1.28
N GLU A 214 -12.91 1.04 2.16
CA GLU A 214 -13.38 2.41 2.19
C GLU A 214 -13.21 2.95 3.62
N TYR A 215 -12.16 3.74 3.85
CA TYR A 215 -11.95 4.38 5.15
C TYR A 215 -11.74 5.88 4.96
N GLY A 216 -12.57 6.69 5.63
CA GLY A 216 -12.56 8.15 5.51
C GLY A 216 -13.23 8.67 4.24
N GLN A 217 -12.67 9.73 3.64
CA GLN A 217 -13.28 10.43 2.51
C GLN A 217 -12.91 9.78 1.17
N ILE A 218 -13.69 8.80 0.74
CA ILE A 218 -13.40 8.00 -0.48
C ILE A 218 -13.56 8.76 -1.79
N ASP A 219 -14.42 9.78 -1.84
CA ASP A 219 -14.66 10.61 -3.04
C ASP A 219 -13.41 11.41 -3.45
N GLN A 220 -12.36 11.36 -2.62
CA GLN A 220 -11.06 11.94 -2.90
C GLN A 220 -10.19 11.08 -3.85
N PHE A 221 -10.53 9.82 -4.13
CA PHE A 221 -9.69 8.91 -4.90
C PHE A 221 -10.22 8.71 -6.34
N PRO A 222 -9.48 9.12 -7.38
CA PRO A 222 -9.86 8.87 -8.77
C PRO A 222 -9.59 7.40 -9.14
N LEU A 223 -10.65 6.60 -9.27
CA LEU A 223 -10.54 5.19 -9.68
C LEU A 223 -10.15 5.02 -11.16
N THR A 224 -10.32 6.08 -11.96
CA THR A 224 -9.96 6.11 -13.37
C THR A 224 -9.13 7.33 -13.70
N PHE A 225 -8.21 7.16 -14.64
CA PHE A 225 -7.35 8.23 -15.13
C PHE A 225 -6.97 7.93 -16.58
N ALA A 226 -7.14 8.92 -17.47
CA ALA A 226 -6.92 8.78 -18.91
C ALA A 226 -5.84 9.75 -19.45
N GLY A 227 -5.17 10.50 -18.57
CA GLY A 227 -4.12 11.43 -18.95
C GLY A 227 -2.74 10.76 -19.08
N GLU A 228 -1.74 11.60 -19.29
CA GLU A 228 -0.32 11.26 -19.38
C GLU A 228 0.44 11.65 -18.10
N VAL A 229 1.72 11.29 -18.02
CA VAL A 229 2.60 11.76 -16.93
C VAL A 229 2.67 13.29 -16.97
N GLY A 230 2.49 13.92 -15.80
CA GLY A 230 2.42 15.37 -15.63
C GLY A 230 1.00 15.95 -15.69
N ASP A 231 0.02 15.22 -16.24
CA ASP A 231 -1.37 15.65 -16.21
C ASP A 231 -1.96 15.57 -14.80
N LYS A 232 -3.01 16.38 -14.57
CA LYS A 232 -3.71 16.44 -13.28
C LYS A 232 -5.15 15.95 -13.42
N VAL A 233 -5.64 15.27 -12.39
CA VAL A 233 -7.07 14.92 -12.24
C VAL A 233 -7.62 15.54 -10.97
N SER A 234 -8.66 16.35 -11.12
CA SER A 234 -9.35 17.00 -10.00
C SER A 234 -10.62 16.23 -9.66
N VAL A 235 -10.69 15.74 -8.42
CA VAL A 235 -11.89 15.07 -7.88
C VAL A 235 -12.81 16.06 -7.16
N SER A 236 -12.26 17.20 -6.72
CA SER A 236 -13.03 18.34 -6.20
C SER A 236 -12.30 19.65 -6.48
N SER A 237 -12.93 20.78 -6.15
CA SER A 237 -12.34 22.12 -6.34
C SER A 237 -11.07 22.36 -5.53
N SER A 238 -10.84 21.60 -4.46
CA SER A 238 -9.67 21.74 -3.56
C SER A 238 -8.73 20.53 -3.60
N PHE A 239 -9.02 19.54 -4.45
CA PHE A 239 -8.35 18.25 -4.42
C PHE A 239 -7.99 17.78 -5.83
N SER A 240 -6.68 17.77 -6.12
CA SER A 240 -6.13 17.41 -7.42
C SER A 240 -4.93 16.50 -7.25
N TRP A 241 -4.90 15.44 -8.05
CA TRP A 241 -3.82 14.48 -8.15
C TRP A 241 -3.00 14.76 -9.39
N SER A 242 -1.68 14.58 -9.31
CA SER A 242 -0.77 14.64 -10.45
C SER A 242 -0.33 13.25 -10.83
N CYS A 243 -0.36 12.92 -12.12
CA CYS A 243 0.18 11.67 -12.62
C CYS A 243 1.70 11.72 -12.63
N VAL A 244 2.33 10.82 -11.89
CA VAL A 244 3.81 10.70 -11.81
C VAL A 244 4.33 9.54 -12.65
N GLU A 245 3.46 8.60 -13.02
CA GLU A 245 3.82 7.42 -13.79
C GLU A 245 2.63 6.83 -14.53
N ARG A 246 2.87 6.30 -15.73
CA ARG A 246 1.85 5.71 -16.58
C ARG A 246 2.41 4.51 -17.36
N GLU A 247 1.74 3.38 -17.21
CA GLU A 247 1.97 2.15 -17.97
C GLU A 247 0.76 1.90 -18.89
N LYS A 248 1.03 1.76 -20.20
CA LYS A 248 0.02 1.67 -21.26
C LYS A 248 -0.20 0.27 -21.79
#